data_AF-A0A355RX88-F1
#
_entry.id   AF-A0A355RX88-F1
#
_cell.length_a   1.000
_cell.length_b   1.000
_cell.length_c   1.000
_cell.angle_alpha   90.00
_cell.angle_beta   90.00
_cell.angle_gamma   90.00
#
_symmetry.space_group_name_H-M   'P 1'
#
loop_
_entity.id
_entity.type
_entity.pdbx_description
1 polymer ?
#
loop_
_entity_poly.entity_id
_entity_poly.type
_entity_poly.pdbx_seq_one_letter_code
_entity_poly.pdbx_strand_id
1 'polypeptide(L)'
;MKSIKEYKQEQGNATLQTILGQSLWYARCCTVSVSLMSGFGIPYNYDQSRIDKWADEACKISMHCKMPQNVMLLRAVYKKGDPKYLNAYNGDKRDYQNFIWDSSTFKKTITPAAQAYLILDEIMTAKYFYKSTGKDYNEANNCDEKIGTALMLMKSADMQSQFMSDNLRDHDGLFIPKEDISENPFGDAELEEEDDQPDIS
;
A
#
# COMPACT_ATOMS: atom_id res chain seq x y z
N MET A 1 14.44 25.37 4.22
CA MET A 1 13.35 24.74 5.00
C MET A 1 12.93 25.71 6.08
N LYS A 2 11.68 26.18 6.09
CA LYS A 2 11.15 26.99 7.22
C LYS A 2 11.08 26.11 8.47
N SER A 3 11.34 26.69 9.64
CA SER A 3 11.23 25.96 10.92
C SER A 3 9.77 25.71 11.29
N ILE A 4 9.51 24.66 12.09
CA ILE A 4 8.16 24.34 12.61
C ILE A 4 7.54 25.55 13.36
N LYS A 5 8.38 26.42 13.95
CA LYS A 5 7.94 27.64 14.64
C LYS A 5 7.45 28.72 13.69
N GLU A 6 8.08 28.85 12.52
CA GLU A 6 7.68 29.81 11.48
C GLU A 6 6.34 29.42 10.85
N TYR A 7 6.05 28.11 10.76
CA TYR A 7 4.74 27.62 10.29
C TYR A 7 3.57 27.97 11.22
N LYS A 8 3.82 28.10 12.53
CA LYS A 8 2.77 28.44 13.51
C LYS A 8 2.33 29.90 13.43
N GLN A 9 3.15 30.79 12.89
CA GLN A 9 2.83 32.23 12.80
C GLN A 9 2.01 32.57 11.55
N GLU A 10 1.99 31.72 10.52
CA GLU A 10 1.28 31.97 9.25
C GLU A 10 -0.14 31.36 9.18
N GLN A 11 -0.57 30.54 10.15
CA GLN A 11 -1.89 29.91 10.10
C GLN A 11 -3.01 30.84 10.58
N GLY A 12 -3.74 31.44 9.64
CA GLY A 12 -5.15 31.74 9.86
C GLY A 12 -5.91 30.47 10.28
N ASN A 13 -7.01 30.63 11.02
CA ASN A 13 -7.79 29.52 11.58
C ASN A 13 -8.04 28.41 10.55
N ALA A 14 -7.67 27.17 10.88
CA ALA A 14 -7.89 26.01 10.02
C ALA A 14 -9.39 25.88 9.70
N THR A 15 -9.74 25.92 8.42
CA THR A 15 -11.13 25.72 7.97
C THR A 15 -11.44 24.23 7.88
N LEU A 16 -12.73 23.86 7.96
CA LEU A 16 -13.17 22.48 7.73
C LEU A 16 -12.65 21.94 6.40
N GLN A 17 -12.65 22.77 5.35
CA GLN A 17 -12.14 22.39 4.02
C GLN A 17 -10.64 22.06 4.05
N THR A 18 -9.85 22.84 4.78
CA THR A 18 -8.41 22.60 4.96
C THR A 18 -8.16 21.29 5.71
N ILE A 19 -8.92 21.03 6.77
CA ILE A 19 -8.82 19.80 7.57
C ILE A 19 -9.15 18.59 6.69
N LEU A 20 -10.29 18.61 5.99
CA LEU A 20 -10.71 17.53 5.09
C LEU A 20 -9.67 17.25 4.00
N GLY A 21 -9.10 18.29 3.40
CA GLY A 21 -8.06 18.16 2.38
C GLY A 21 -6.79 17.49 2.93
N GLN A 22 -6.34 17.91 4.11
CA GLN A 22 -5.16 17.33 4.77
C GLN A 22 -5.41 15.88 5.23
N SER A 23 -6.57 15.59 5.80
CA SER A 23 -6.95 14.22 6.20
C SER A 23 -6.99 13.28 4.99
N LEU A 24 -7.57 13.70 3.88
CA LEU A 24 -7.61 12.89 2.65
C LEU A 24 -6.20 12.70 2.06
N TRP A 25 -5.34 13.72 2.10
CA TRP A 25 -3.93 13.58 1.74
C TRP A 25 -3.21 12.56 2.61
N TYR A 26 -3.35 12.68 3.93
CA TYR A 26 -2.72 11.75 4.86
C TYR A 26 -3.19 10.31 4.66
N ALA A 27 -4.50 10.09 4.52
CA ALA A 27 -5.06 8.75 4.27
C ALA A 27 -4.44 8.08 3.04
N ARG A 28 -4.34 8.82 1.91
CA ARG A 28 -3.71 8.30 0.68
C ARG A 28 -2.24 7.98 0.88
N CYS A 29 -1.51 8.82 1.62
CA CYS A 29 -0.11 8.55 1.95
C CYS A 29 0.03 7.27 2.80
N CYS A 30 -0.85 7.05 3.77
CA CYS A 30 -0.87 5.82 4.57
C CYS A 30 -1.16 4.60 3.70
N THR A 31 -2.18 4.64 2.84
CA THR A 31 -2.50 3.53 1.93
C THR A 31 -1.30 3.20 1.04
N VAL A 32 -0.73 4.19 0.34
CA VAL A 32 0.42 3.97 -0.55
C VAL A 32 1.63 3.44 0.24
N SER A 33 1.88 3.98 1.44
CA SER A 33 2.98 3.54 2.29
C SER A 33 2.81 2.08 2.69
N VAL A 34 1.63 1.67 3.15
CA VAL A 34 1.40 0.28 3.58
C VAL A 34 1.39 -0.67 2.40
N SER A 35 0.74 -0.29 1.30
CA SER A 35 0.47 -1.18 0.16
C SER A 35 1.70 -1.44 -0.71
N LEU A 36 2.54 -0.42 -0.91
CA LEU A 36 3.55 -0.42 -1.97
C LEU A 36 4.97 -0.17 -1.46
N MET A 37 5.15 0.31 -0.23
CA MET A 37 6.44 0.81 0.25
C MET A 37 6.98 0.04 1.47
N SER A 38 6.11 -0.27 2.43
CA SER A 38 6.53 -0.71 3.77
C SER A 38 7.07 -2.13 3.84
N GLY A 39 6.64 -3.00 2.92
CA GLY A 39 6.86 -4.44 3.06
C GLY A 39 6.12 -5.07 4.24
N PHE A 40 5.08 -4.40 4.76
CA PHE A 40 4.35 -4.77 5.97
C PHE A 40 3.38 -5.94 5.73
N GLY A 41 3.92 -7.11 5.37
CA GLY A 41 3.12 -8.24 4.96
C GLY A 41 3.92 -9.37 4.31
N ILE A 42 3.22 -10.27 3.64
CA ILE A 42 3.83 -11.27 2.76
C ILE A 42 4.06 -10.60 1.40
N PRO A 43 5.31 -10.31 1.01
CA PRO A 43 5.58 -9.69 -0.28
C PRO A 43 5.25 -10.64 -1.43
N TYR A 44 4.87 -10.07 -2.57
CA TYR A 44 4.79 -10.77 -3.83
C TYR A 44 6.17 -10.79 -4.50
N ASN A 45 6.69 -11.98 -4.76
CA ASN A 45 7.91 -12.14 -5.54
C ASN A 45 7.58 -12.00 -7.03
N TYR A 46 7.78 -10.79 -7.56
CA TYR A 46 7.65 -10.55 -8.99
C TYR A 46 9.02 -10.51 -9.66
N ASP A 47 9.08 -11.03 -10.88
CA ASP A 47 10.14 -10.67 -11.81
C ASP A 47 9.88 -9.24 -12.32
N GLN A 48 10.93 -8.41 -12.39
CA GLN A 48 10.88 -7.06 -12.93
C GLN A 48 10.22 -7.03 -14.32
N SER A 49 10.40 -8.08 -15.13
CA SER A 49 9.76 -8.24 -16.43
C SER A 49 8.22 -8.17 -16.39
N ARG A 50 7.59 -8.59 -15.28
CA ARG A 50 6.13 -8.50 -15.10
C ARG A 50 5.68 -7.08 -14.82
N ILE A 51 6.43 -6.33 -14.01
CA ILE A 51 6.13 -4.91 -13.78
C ILE A 51 6.28 -4.13 -15.08
N ASP A 52 7.34 -4.38 -15.83
CA ASP A 52 7.57 -3.72 -17.12
C ASP A 52 6.42 -4.02 -18.09
N LYS A 53 5.92 -5.27 -18.12
CA LYS A 53 4.74 -5.62 -18.91
C LYS A 53 3.48 -4.86 -18.48
N TRP A 54 3.21 -4.74 -17.18
CA TRP A 54 2.06 -3.95 -16.70
C TRP A 54 2.21 -2.48 -17.04
N ALA A 55 3.43 -1.94 -16.91
CA ALA A 55 3.75 -0.58 -17.28
C ALA A 55 3.50 -0.33 -18.77
N ASP A 56 3.98 -1.22 -19.65
CA ASP A 56 3.75 -1.15 -21.10
C ASP A 56 2.27 -1.17 -21.46
N GLU A 57 1.49 -2.05 -20.82
CA GLU A 57 0.04 -2.13 -21.02
C GLU A 57 -0.66 -0.84 -20.59
N ALA A 58 -0.28 -0.25 -19.45
CA ALA A 58 -0.86 0.99 -18.96
C ALA A 58 -0.44 2.21 -19.81
N CYS A 59 0.83 2.30 -20.19
CA CYS A 59 1.38 3.35 -21.06
C CYS A 59 0.70 3.37 -22.44
N LYS A 60 0.32 2.20 -22.99
CA LYS A 60 -0.45 2.13 -24.24
C LYS A 60 -1.84 2.79 -24.14
N ILE A 61 -2.44 2.75 -22.94
CA ILE A 61 -3.77 3.31 -22.69
C ILE A 61 -3.70 4.81 -22.39
N SER A 62 -2.70 5.26 -21.61
CA SER A 62 -2.59 6.66 -21.16
C SER A 62 -1.63 7.55 -21.95
N MET A 63 -0.88 6.99 -22.92
CA MET A 63 0.22 7.62 -23.69
C MET A 63 1.42 8.08 -22.85
N HIS A 64 1.25 8.33 -21.55
CA HIS A 64 2.31 8.65 -20.58
C HIS A 64 1.97 8.03 -19.21
N CYS A 65 2.89 7.23 -18.66
CA CYS A 65 2.81 6.67 -17.30
C CYS A 65 4.24 6.44 -16.80
N LYS A 66 4.44 6.65 -15.50
CA LYS A 66 5.74 6.52 -14.85
C LYS A 66 5.61 5.69 -13.58
N MET A 67 6.28 4.54 -13.58
CA MET A 67 6.23 3.60 -12.47
C MET A 67 7.10 4.08 -11.29
N PRO A 68 6.65 3.86 -10.03
CA PRO A 68 7.53 3.97 -8.88
C PRO A 68 8.65 2.91 -8.93
N GLN A 69 9.79 3.20 -8.30
CA GLN A 69 10.93 2.29 -8.25
C GLN A 69 10.89 1.45 -6.97
N ASN A 70 11.36 0.20 -7.05
CA ASN A 70 11.49 -0.70 -5.90
C ASN A 70 10.18 -0.91 -5.12
N VAL A 71 9.06 -1.03 -5.85
CA VAL A 71 7.73 -1.28 -5.26
C VAL A 71 7.71 -2.61 -4.54
N MET A 72 7.13 -2.69 -3.36
CA MET A 72 6.91 -3.95 -2.66
C MET A 72 5.41 -4.26 -2.61
N LEU A 73 4.92 -4.99 -3.62
CA LEU A 73 3.54 -5.46 -3.65
C LEU A 73 3.34 -6.53 -2.58
N LEU A 74 2.18 -6.53 -1.94
CA LEU A 74 1.83 -7.50 -0.90
C LEU A 74 0.81 -8.51 -1.43
N ARG A 75 0.99 -9.78 -1.06
CA ARG A 75 -0.04 -10.82 -1.14
C ARG A 75 -0.93 -10.80 0.10
N ALA A 76 -0.39 -10.41 1.24
CA ALA A 76 -1.16 -10.21 2.46
C ALA A 76 -0.53 -9.14 3.33
N VAL A 77 -1.36 -8.40 4.07
CA VAL A 77 -0.94 -7.43 5.10
C VAL A 77 -1.02 -8.05 6.48
N TYR A 78 -0.03 -7.74 7.31
CA TYR A 78 -0.04 -8.12 8.71
C TYR A 78 -0.93 -7.21 9.56
N LYS A 79 -1.47 -7.74 10.66
CA LYS A 79 -2.42 -7.03 11.54
C LYS A 79 -1.76 -5.86 12.27
N LYS A 80 -0.51 -6.03 12.72
CA LYS A 80 0.18 -5.04 13.57
C LYS A 80 1.69 -5.05 13.34
N GLY A 81 2.30 -3.86 13.38
CA GLY A 81 3.75 -3.68 13.35
C GLY A 81 4.13 -2.31 13.91
N ASP A 82 5.44 -2.07 14.07
CA ASP A 82 5.99 -0.78 14.48
C ASP A 82 6.72 -0.14 13.28
N PRO A 83 6.23 0.98 12.71
CA PRO A 83 6.75 1.55 11.48
C PRO A 83 8.12 2.22 11.71
N LYS A 84 9.18 1.41 11.71
CA LYS A 84 10.58 1.84 11.76
C LYS A 84 11.24 1.62 10.41
N TYR A 85 11.74 2.68 9.78
CA TYR A 85 12.42 2.55 8.48
C TYR A 85 13.76 1.82 8.62
N LEU A 86 13.99 0.87 7.73
CA LEU A 86 15.23 0.10 7.66
C LEU A 86 16.37 0.91 7.02
N ASN A 87 16.03 1.77 6.05
CA ASN A 87 16.99 2.47 5.21
C ASN A 87 16.97 3.99 5.47
N ALA A 88 18.14 4.62 5.33
CA ALA A 88 18.23 6.08 5.31
C ALA A 88 17.70 6.63 3.98
N TYR A 89 17.06 7.80 4.02
CA TYR A 89 16.55 8.45 2.82
C TYR A 89 17.69 8.87 1.89
N ASN A 90 17.67 8.37 0.65
CA ASN A 90 18.71 8.58 -0.35
C ASN A 90 18.54 9.86 -1.20
N GLY A 91 17.48 10.63 -0.97
CA GLY A 91 17.20 11.87 -1.72
C GLY A 91 16.15 11.72 -2.84
N ASP A 92 15.85 10.50 -3.30
CA ASP A 92 14.81 10.24 -4.31
C ASP A 92 13.51 9.71 -3.69
N LYS A 93 12.49 10.57 -3.65
CA LYS A 93 11.15 10.23 -3.14
C LYS A 93 10.42 9.12 -3.93
N ARG A 94 10.91 8.75 -5.12
CA ARG A 94 10.32 7.71 -5.98
C ARG A 94 10.94 6.33 -5.77
N ASP A 95 12.06 6.28 -5.06
CA ASP A 95 12.69 5.04 -4.67
C ASP A 95 12.03 4.55 -3.38
N TYR A 96 11.19 3.52 -3.51
CA TYR A 96 10.43 3.00 -2.38
C TYR A 96 11.27 2.17 -1.42
N GLN A 97 12.52 1.85 -1.77
CA GLN A 97 13.46 1.22 -0.86
C GLN A 97 13.76 2.10 0.37
N ASN A 98 13.59 3.43 0.25
CA ASN A 98 13.69 4.37 1.36
C ASN A 98 12.65 4.17 2.47
N PHE A 99 11.54 3.48 2.17
CA PHE A 99 10.35 3.47 3.02
C PHE A 99 10.01 2.07 3.56
N ILE A 100 10.88 1.09 3.34
CA ILE A 100 10.74 -0.28 3.88
C ILE A 100 10.81 -0.23 5.40
N TRP A 101 9.88 -0.92 6.06
CA TRP A 101 9.85 -1.05 7.52
C TRP A 101 10.66 -2.26 7.99
N ASP A 102 11.17 -2.18 9.22
CA ASP A 102 11.88 -3.27 9.87
C ASP A 102 10.92 -4.42 10.20
N SER A 103 11.05 -5.51 9.43
CA SER A 103 10.22 -6.71 9.56
C SER A 103 10.32 -7.43 10.90
N SER A 104 11.39 -7.19 11.68
CA SER A 104 11.52 -7.77 13.03
C SER A 104 10.45 -7.27 14.01
N THR A 105 9.76 -6.17 13.65
CA THR A 105 8.69 -5.58 14.46
C THR A 105 7.30 -6.09 14.12
N PHE A 106 7.15 -6.88 13.07
CA PHE A 106 5.85 -7.29 12.57
C PHE A 106 5.26 -8.41 13.41
N LYS A 107 3.96 -8.30 13.72
CA LYS A 107 3.15 -9.42 14.20
C LYS A 107 2.51 -10.06 12.98
N LYS A 108 2.93 -11.28 12.66
CA LYS A 108 2.65 -11.95 11.39
C LYS A 108 1.24 -12.52 11.25
N THR A 109 0.34 -12.21 12.17
CA THR A 109 -1.08 -12.51 12.07
C THR A 109 -1.72 -11.76 10.90
N ILE A 110 -2.40 -12.50 10.03
CA ILE A 110 -3.16 -11.99 8.90
C ILE A 110 -4.64 -12.14 9.25
N THR A 111 -5.38 -11.03 9.24
CA THR A 111 -6.82 -11.06 9.50
C THR A 111 -7.60 -10.73 8.23
N PRO A 112 -8.73 -11.41 7.97
CA PRO A 112 -9.61 -11.08 6.84
C PRO A 112 -10.05 -9.62 6.85
N ALA A 113 -10.27 -9.04 8.03
CA ALA A 113 -10.65 -7.63 8.18
C ALA A 113 -9.53 -6.68 7.72
N ALA A 114 -8.28 -6.88 8.15
CA ALA A 114 -7.16 -6.04 7.73
C ALA A 114 -6.93 -6.11 6.21
N GLN A 115 -7.00 -7.31 5.64
CA GLN A 115 -6.92 -7.52 4.19
C GLN A 115 -8.04 -6.77 3.46
N ALA A 116 -9.29 -6.95 3.88
CA ALA A 116 -10.43 -6.31 3.25
C ALA A 116 -10.35 -4.78 3.30
N TYR A 117 -9.94 -4.20 4.44
CA TYR A 117 -9.77 -2.76 4.54
C TYR A 117 -8.66 -2.24 3.62
N LEU A 118 -7.51 -2.91 3.56
CA LEU A 118 -6.43 -2.48 2.68
C LEU A 118 -6.84 -2.58 1.20
N ILE A 119 -7.48 -3.68 0.79
CA ILE A 119 -8.01 -3.86 -0.58
C ILE A 119 -8.96 -2.70 -0.95
N LEU A 120 -9.90 -2.36 -0.06
CA LEU A 120 -10.83 -1.26 -0.30
C LEU A 120 -10.11 0.09 -0.42
N ASP A 121 -9.15 0.36 0.47
CA ASP A 121 -8.38 1.60 0.46
C ASP A 121 -7.50 1.71 -0.78
N GLU A 122 -6.88 0.62 -1.23
CA GLU A 122 -6.10 0.54 -2.47
C GLU A 122 -6.97 0.87 -3.69
N ILE A 123 -8.13 0.23 -3.82
CA ILE A 123 -9.06 0.46 -4.93
C ILE A 123 -9.56 1.91 -4.94
N MET A 124 -9.94 2.43 -3.77
CA MET A 124 -10.47 3.80 -3.66
C MET A 124 -9.38 4.85 -3.92
N THR A 125 -8.16 4.61 -3.44
CA THR A 125 -7.00 5.47 -3.69
C THR A 125 -6.58 5.43 -5.15
N ALA A 126 -6.56 4.25 -5.78
CA ALA A 126 -6.27 4.10 -7.21
C ALA A 126 -7.30 4.85 -8.06
N LYS A 127 -8.60 4.69 -7.76
CA LYS A 127 -9.69 5.41 -8.41
C LYS A 127 -9.53 6.92 -8.27
N TYR A 128 -9.15 7.40 -7.08
CA TYR A 128 -8.87 8.81 -6.86
C TYR A 128 -7.72 9.30 -7.76
N PHE A 129 -6.58 8.61 -7.73
CA PHE A 129 -5.41 9.00 -8.52
C PHE A 129 -5.71 9.03 -10.00
N TYR A 130 -6.35 7.98 -10.53
CA TYR A 130 -6.74 7.91 -11.94
C TYR A 130 -7.69 9.07 -12.31
N LYS A 131 -8.76 9.31 -11.54
CA LYS A 131 -9.69 10.43 -11.82
C LYS A 131 -9.03 11.81 -11.72
N SER A 132 -8.05 11.96 -10.84
CA SER A 132 -7.31 13.23 -10.67
C SER A 132 -6.38 13.57 -11.84
N THR A 133 -6.29 12.71 -12.85
CA THR A 133 -5.54 12.94 -14.10
C THR A 133 -6.42 13.32 -15.30
N GLY A 134 -7.74 13.50 -15.10
CA GLY A 134 -8.66 13.92 -16.15
C GLY A 134 -8.42 15.35 -16.68
N LYS A 135 -8.96 15.64 -17.88
CA LYS A 135 -8.66 16.83 -18.70
C LYS A 135 -8.80 18.21 -18.03
N ASP A 136 -9.58 18.32 -16.94
CA ASP A 136 -9.75 19.58 -16.19
C ASP A 136 -8.64 19.84 -15.15
N TYR A 137 -7.76 18.86 -14.93
CA TYR A 137 -6.63 18.92 -13.99
C TYR A 137 -5.26 18.78 -14.67
N ASN A 138 -5.19 19.07 -15.97
CA ASN A 138 -3.96 19.02 -16.78
C ASN A 138 -2.84 20.00 -16.34
N GLU A 139 -3.06 20.79 -15.30
CA GLU A 139 -2.02 21.60 -14.63
C GLU A 139 -1.36 20.88 -13.44
N ALA A 140 -1.81 19.68 -13.07
CA ALA A 140 -1.23 18.93 -11.96
C ALA A 140 0.12 18.31 -12.36
N ASN A 141 1.22 18.95 -11.93
CA ASN A 141 2.54 18.31 -11.85
C ASN A 141 2.40 16.90 -11.26
N ASN A 142 2.80 15.84 -11.98
CA ASN A 142 2.85 14.41 -11.61
C ASN A 142 1.73 13.43 -12.09
N CYS A 143 0.94 13.76 -13.11
CA CYS A 143 -0.09 12.85 -13.64
C CYS A 143 0.43 11.43 -13.98
N ASP A 144 1.57 11.33 -14.65
CA ASP A 144 2.15 10.03 -15.03
C ASP A 144 2.48 9.14 -13.83
N GLU A 145 2.95 9.75 -12.74
CA GLU A 145 3.26 9.04 -11.48
C GLU A 145 1.99 8.55 -10.81
N LYS A 146 0.93 9.38 -10.80
CA LYS A 146 -0.38 8.98 -10.25
C LYS A 146 -0.98 7.79 -11.01
N ILE A 147 -0.85 7.75 -12.33
CA ILE A 147 -1.31 6.62 -13.16
C ILE A 147 -0.51 5.36 -12.80
N GLY A 148 0.82 5.46 -12.72
CA GLY A 148 1.68 4.33 -12.34
C GLY A 148 1.38 3.80 -10.94
N THR A 149 1.23 4.69 -9.94
CA THR A 149 0.84 4.31 -8.58
C THR A 149 -0.56 3.70 -8.54
N ALA A 150 -1.54 4.25 -9.27
CA ALA A 150 -2.90 3.69 -9.34
C ALA A 150 -2.90 2.26 -9.90
N LEU A 151 -2.10 2.00 -10.95
CA LEU A 151 -1.95 0.65 -11.50
C LEU A 151 -1.38 -0.33 -10.46
N MET A 152 -0.32 0.07 -9.74
CA MET A 152 0.30 -0.79 -8.73
C MET A 152 -0.65 -1.08 -7.56
N LEU A 153 -1.41 -0.09 -7.10
CA LEU A 153 -2.45 -0.30 -6.08
C LEU A 153 -3.51 -1.31 -6.55
N MET A 154 -3.97 -1.22 -7.79
CA MET A 154 -4.93 -2.20 -8.35
C MET A 154 -4.33 -3.61 -8.45
N LYS A 155 -3.04 -3.73 -8.78
CA LYS A 155 -2.35 -5.03 -8.81
C LYS A 155 -2.15 -5.61 -7.42
N SER A 156 -1.80 -4.78 -6.44
CA SER A 156 -1.73 -5.17 -5.03
C SER A 156 -3.09 -5.69 -4.53
N ALA A 157 -4.17 -4.95 -4.81
CA ALA A 157 -5.52 -5.33 -4.42
C ALA A 157 -5.97 -6.66 -5.05
N ASP A 158 -5.66 -6.90 -6.32
CA ASP A 158 -5.93 -8.16 -7.01
C ASP A 158 -5.18 -9.34 -6.35
N MET A 159 -3.89 -9.18 -6.08
CA MET A 159 -3.07 -10.19 -5.39
C MET A 159 -3.59 -10.49 -3.99
N GLN A 160 -3.92 -9.46 -3.21
CA GLN A 160 -4.47 -9.63 -1.86
C GLN A 160 -5.84 -10.29 -1.87
N SER A 161 -6.68 -9.97 -2.86
CA SER A 161 -8.00 -10.60 -3.02
C SER A 161 -7.87 -12.10 -3.35
N GLN A 162 -6.96 -12.47 -4.25
CA GLN A 162 -6.66 -13.86 -4.59
C GLN A 162 -6.11 -14.60 -3.36
N PHE A 163 -5.09 -14.04 -2.71
CA PHE A 163 -4.50 -14.64 -1.52
C PHE A 163 -5.52 -14.86 -0.41
N MET A 164 -6.36 -13.86 -0.13
CA MET A 164 -7.42 -13.95 0.87
C MET A 164 -8.41 -15.06 0.53
N SER A 165 -8.85 -15.18 -0.74
CA SER A 165 -9.78 -16.22 -1.17
C SER A 165 -9.19 -17.62 -1.05
N ASP A 166 -7.92 -17.77 -1.40
CA ASP A 166 -7.27 -19.08 -1.49
C ASP A 166 -6.78 -19.57 -0.12
N ASN A 167 -6.38 -18.66 0.77
CA ASN A 167 -5.62 -19.01 1.96
C ASN A 167 -6.31 -18.68 3.26
N LEU A 168 -7.22 -17.70 3.34
CA LEU A 168 -7.79 -17.24 4.61
C LEU A 168 -9.15 -17.87 4.94
N ARG A 169 -9.48 -19.00 4.33
CA ARG A 169 -10.68 -19.77 4.64
C ARG A 169 -10.34 -21.02 5.44
N ASP A 170 -11.27 -21.43 6.30
CA ASP A 170 -11.28 -22.74 6.93
C ASP A 170 -11.92 -23.79 5.99
N HIS A 171 -12.07 -25.01 6.50
CA HIS A 171 -12.69 -26.12 5.79
C HIS A 171 -14.19 -25.91 5.48
N ASP A 172 -14.87 -25.05 6.25
CA ASP A 172 -16.27 -24.67 6.04
C ASP A 172 -16.42 -23.49 5.05
N GLY A 173 -15.29 -22.92 4.61
CA GLY A 173 -15.24 -21.79 3.68
C GLY A 173 -15.43 -20.43 4.36
N LEU A 174 -15.38 -20.36 5.69
CA LEU A 174 -15.46 -19.13 6.47
C LEU A 174 -14.10 -18.45 6.55
N PHE A 175 -14.11 -17.12 6.49
CA PHE A 175 -12.88 -16.35 6.62
C PHE A 175 -12.40 -16.33 8.08
N ILE A 176 -11.17 -16.80 8.30
CA ILE A 176 -10.53 -16.87 9.62
C ILE A 176 -9.17 -16.18 9.62
N PRO A 177 -8.70 -15.66 10.78
CA PRO A 177 -7.31 -15.25 10.96
C PRO A 177 -6.34 -16.43 10.76
N LYS A 178 -5.15 -16.13 10.26
CA LYS A 178 -4.04 -17.09 10.15
C LYS A 178 -2.72 -16.44 10.52
N GLU A 179 -1.79 -17.21 11.06
CA GLU A 179 -0.42 -16.77 11.34
C GLU A 179 0.50 -17.15 10.18
N ASP A 180 1.31 -16.21 9.69
CA ASP A 180 2.39 -16.51 8.73
C ASP A 180 3.61 -17.10 9.44
N ILE A 181 3.89 -18.37 9.19
CA ILE A 181 5.06 -19.09 9.71
C ILE A 181 6.16 -19.27 8.65
N SER A 182 5.99 -18.69 7.46
CA SER A 182 6.93 -18.85 6.35
C SER A 182 8.36 -18.45 6.74
N GLU A 183 9.32 -19.35 6.48
CA GLU A 183 10.75 -19.05 6.62
C GLU A 183 11.24 -18.09 5.50
N ASN A 184 10.73 -18.29 4.28
CA ASN A 184 11.03 -17.44 3.13
C ASN A 184 9.83 -16.56 2.77
N PRO A 185 9.84 -15.24 3.07
CA PRO A 185 8.70 -14.35 2.81
C PRO A 185 8.39 -14.17 1.31
N PHE A 186 9.35 -14.48 0.42
CA PHE A 186 9.18 -14.41 -1.04
C PHE A 186 8.82 -15.76 -1.68
N GLY A 187 8.72 -16.82 -0.86
CA GLY A 187 8.34 -18.17 -1.29
C GLY A 187 6.82 -18.39 -1.25
N ASP A 188 6.41 -19.65 -1.29
CA ASP A 188 5.03 -20.01 -0.99
C ASP A 188 4.73 -19.71 0.48
N ALA A 189 3.49 -19.27 0.76
CA ALA A 189 3.10 -18.92 2.11
C ALA A 189 2.75 -20.18 2.91
N GLU A 190 3.35 -20.32 4.09
CA GLU A 190 3.03 -21.34 5.08
C GLU A 190 2.22 -20.68 6.20
N LEU A 191 0.97 -21.13 6.38
CA LEU A 191 0.01 -20.52 7.29
C LEU A 191 -0.53 -21.53 8.29
N GLU A 192 -0.67 -21.10 9.54
CA GLU A 192 -1.35 -21.85 10.60
C GLU A 192 -2.62 -21.12 11.05
N GLU A 193 -3.63 -21.89 11.46
CA GLU A 193 -4.83 -21.31 12.09
C GLU A 193 -4.44 -20.75 13.45
N GLU A 194 -5.01 -19.59 13.81
CA GLU A 194 -4.82 -19.04 15.16
C GLU A 194 -5.62 -19.90 16.14
N ASP A 195 -4.94 -20.63 17.03
CA ASP A 195 -5.57 -21.54 18.02
C ASP A 195 -6.55 -20.82 18.97
N ASP A 196 -6.42 -19.50 19.11
CA ASP A 196 -7.28 -18.67 19.95
C ASP A 196 -8.27 -17.87 19.09
N GLN A 197 -9.56 -18.12 19.30
CA GLN A 197 -10.61 -17.21 18.82
C GLN A 197 -10.28 -15.78 19.27
N PRO A 198 -10.42 -14.76 18.40
CA PRO A 198 -10.14 -13.39 18.79
C PRO A 198 -11.05 -13.00 19.95
N ASP A 199 -10.44 -12.69 21.09
CA ASP A 199 -11.13 -12.20 22.27
C ASP A 199 -11.85 -10.90 21.88
N ILE A 200 -13.18 -10.92 21.94
CA ILE A 200 -14.02 -9.76 21.67
C ILE A 200 -13.96 -8.90 22.94
N SER A 201 -12.89 -8.10 23.08
CA SER A 201 -12.77 -7.07 24.11
C SER A 201 -12.92 -5.67 23.53
#